data_AF-A0A0G2BMH0-F1
#
_entry.id   AF-A0A0G2BMH0-F1
#
_cell.length_a   1.000
_cell.length_b   1.000
_cell.length_c   1.000
_cell.angle_alpha   90.00
_cell.angle_beta   90.00
_cell.angle_gamma   90.00
#
_symmetry.space_group_name_H-M   'P 1'
#
loop_
_entity.id
_entity.type
_entity.pdbx_description
1 polymer ?
#
loop_
_entity_poly.entity_id
_entity_poly.type
_entity_poly.pdbx_seq_one_letter_code
_entity_poly.pdbx_strand_id
1 'polypeptide(L)'
;MTGILYPYIPPGKTIMYVGLDNEFMTAAKEFARENNTVQHVGAALVVTNGRVIGRGSIGAGVHGEQGGCIRERLNVPTGTRYDLCKGCAHEYHSEASAIREAKERGEDTRGADLYLWGHWWCCEPCWSAMTEAGIGNVYLLEGSERLFNKSSPGNVIGR
;
A
#
# COMPACT_ATOMS: atom_id res chain seq x y z
N MET A 1 12.54 -22.82 6.26
CA MET A 1 11.94 -21.55 5.79
C MET A 1 11.21 -20.93 6.96
N THR A 2 11.75 -19.86 7.53
CA THR A 2 11.04 -19.05 8.54
C THR A 2 9.94 -18.28 7.83
N GLY A 3 8.68 -18.62 8.10
CA GLY A 3 7.53 -17.94 7.48
C GLY A 3 7.49 -16.46 7.85
N ILE A 4 7.02 -15.62 6.93
CA ILE A 4 6.80 -14.19 7.19
C ILE A 4 5.66 -14.06 8.19
N LEU A 5 5.90 -13.37 9.31
CA LEU A 5 4.87 -13.11 10.31
C LEU A 5 4.16 -11.79 9.99
N TYR A 6 3.01 -11.88 9.35
CA TYR A 6 2.18 -10.70 9.08
C TYR A 6 1.40 -10.30 10.33
N PRO A 7 1.23 -9.00 10.60
CA PRO A 7 0.39 -8.54 11.70
C PRO A 7 -1.08 -8.93 11.52
N TYR A 8 -1.55 -9.05 10.27
CA TYR A 8 -2.91 -9.46 9.95
C TYR A 8 -3.02 -10.01 8.52
N ILE A 9 -3.75 -11.12 8.36
CA ILE A 9 -4.24 -11.66 7.08
C ILE A 9 -5.64 -12.27 7.34
N PRO A 10 -6.68 -11.92 6.56
CA PRO A 10 -7.99 -12.53 6.68
C PRO A 10 -7.96 -14.05 6.41
N PRO A 11 -8.83 -14.86 7.03
CA PRO A 11 -8.93 -16.28 6.74
C PRO A 11 -9.13 -16.55 5.24
N GLY A 12 -8.34 -17.48 4.68
CA GLY A 12 -8.43 -17.87 3.26
C GLY A 12 -7.83 -16.87 2.27
N LYS A 13 -7.29 -15.73 2.73
CA LYS A 13 -6.52 -14.80 1.88
C LYS A 13 -5.03 -15.14 1.95
N THR A 14 -4.32 -14.84 0.87
CA THR A 14 -2.86 -14.97 0.79
C THR A 14 -2.28 -13.74 0.11
N ILE A 15 -0.99 -13.52 0.33
CA ILE A 15 -0.22 -12.48 -0.36
C ILE A 15 0.70 -13.17 -1.35
N MET A 16 0.66 -12.68 -2.59
CA MET A 16 1.55 -13.11 -3.66
C MET A 16 2.74 -12.16 -3.75
N TYR A 17 3.83 -12.65 -4.34
CA TYR A 17 5.09 -11.91 -4.42
C TYR A 17 5.57 -11.84 -5.86
N VAL A 18 6.10 -10.69 -6.24
CA VAL A 18 6.70 -10.44 -7.56
C VAL A 18 7.97 -9.61 -7.43
N GLY A 19 8.91 -9.84 -8.33
CA GLY A 19 10.12 -9.02 -8.48
C GLY A 19 9.87 -7.68 -9.18
N LEU A 20 10.93 -6.90 -9.35
CA LEU A 20 10.92 -5.65 -10.13
C LEU A 20 10.90 -5.87 -11.65
N ASP A 21 11.08 -7.10 -12.10
CA ASP A 21 10.84 -7.52 -13.48
C ASP A 21 9.34 -7.51 -13.85
N ASN A 22 8.45 -7.54 -12.84
CA ASN A 22 7.02 -7.32 -13.06
C ASN A 22 6.70 -5.85 -13.36
N GLU A 23 6.04 -5.62 -14.50
CA GLU A 23 5.73 -4.27 -14.99
C GLU A 23 4.85 -3.45 -14.05
N PHE A 24 3.87 -4.08 -13.37
CA PHE A 24 2.95 -3.39 -12.47
C PHE A 24 3.59 -3.05 -11.13
N MET A 25 4.45 -3.92 -10.59
CA MET A 25 5.22 -3.60 -9.39
C MET A 25 6.21 -2.46 -9.66
N THR A 26 6.86 -2.47 -10.82
CA THR A 26 7.72 -1.36 -11.25
C THR A 26 6.90 -0.08 -11.47
N ALA A 27 5.74 -0.15 -12.12
CA ALA A 27 4.86 1.02 -12.26
C ALA A 27 4.39 1.57 -10.91
N ALA A 28 4.09 0.71 -9.92
CA ALA A 28 3.71 1.14 -8.58
C ALA A 28 4.87 1.87 -7.86
N LYS A 29 6.10 1.38 -8.02
CA LYS A 29 7.31 2.04 -7.53
C LYS A 29 7.50 3.43 -8.15
N GLU A 30 7.37 3.54 -9.46
CA GLU A 30 7.54 4.82 -10.17
C GLU A 30 6.43 5.80 -9.76
N PHE A 31 5.17 5.33 -9.65
CA PHE A 31 4.06 6.14 -9.15
C PHE A 31 4.31 6.65 -7.72
N ALA A 32 4.84 5.80 -6.83
CA ALA A 32 5.26 6.22 -5.50
C ALA A 32 6.32 7.32 -5.56
N ARG A 33 7.36 7.16 -6.41
CA ARG A 33 8.44 8.15 -6.54
C ARG A 33 7.92 9.52 -6.97
N GLU A 34 6.94 9.55 -7.86
CA GLU A 34 6.40 10.79 -8.43
C GLU A 34 5.38 11.48 -7.52
N ASN A 35 4.64 10.71 -6.71
CA ASN A 35 3.44 11.21 -6.03
C ASN A 35 3.57 11.22 -4.50
N ASN A 36 4.78 11.03 -3.97
CA ASN A 36 5.00 11.02 -2.53
C ASN A 36 5.83 12.22 -2.05
N THR A 37 5.28 12.97 -1.10
CA THR A 37 5.95 14.15 -0.49
C THR A 37 6.69 13.83 0.81
N VAL A 38 6.55 12.61 1.34
CA VAL A 38 7.30 12.14 2.52
C VAL A 38 8.09 10.90 2.17
N GLN A 39 9.22 10.71 2.88
CA GLN A 39 10.29 9.80 2.46
C GLN A 39 9.83 8.35 2.21
N HIS A 40 8.73 7.86 2.82
CA HIS A 40 8.27 6.49 2.59
C HIS A 40 6.76 6.36 2.68
N VAL A 41 6.10 6.43 1.54
CA VAL A 41 4.65 6.20 1.46
C VAL A 41 4.38 5.13 0.41
N GLY A 42 3.40 4.29 0.73
CA GLY A 42 2.98 3.25 -0.18
C GLY A 42 2.45 3.84 -1.48
N ALA A 43 2.43 2.99 -2.50
CA ALA A 43 1.63 3.20 -3.69
C ALA A 43 0.96 1.89 -4.07
N ALA A 44 -0.30 1.96 -4.48
CA ALA A 44 -1.04 0.81 -4.96
C ALA A 44 -1.56 1.06 -6.37
N LEU A 45 -1.52 0.01 -7.18
CA LEU A 45 -2.20 -0.05 -8.47
C LEU A 45 -3.26 -1.14 -8.44
N VAL A 46 -4.45 -0.84 -8.96
CA VAL A 46 -5.48 -1.84 -9.27
C VAL A 46 -5.42 -2.14 -10.75
N VAL A 47 -5.30 -3.42 -11.09
CA VAL A 47 -5.04 -3.91 -12.46
C VAL A 47 -6.09 -4.94 -12.85
N THR A 48 -6.67 -4.77 -14.03
CA THR A 48 -7.61 -5.72 -14.63
C THR A 48 -7.25 -5.91 -16.10
N ASN A 49 -7.18 -7.16 -16.57
CA ASN A 49 -6.84 -7.48 -17.97
C ASN A 49 -5.55 -6.81 -18.46
N GLY A 50 -4.51 -6.77 -17.61
CA GLY A 50 -3.23 -6.14 -17.92
C GLY A 50 -3.25 -4.61 -17.99
N ARG A 51 -4.36 -3.96 -17.63
CA ARG A 51 -4.49 -2.49 -17.62
C ARG A 51 -4.63 -1.98 -16.19
N VAL A 52 -3.86 -0.95 -15.86
CA VAL A 52 -4.04 -0.19 -14.61
C VAL A 52 -5.35 0.60 -14.69
N ILE A 53 -6.30 0.25 -13.83
CA ILE A 53 -7.62 0.90 -13.72
C ILE A 53 -7.73 1.82 -12.51
N GLY A 54 -6.86 1.61 -11.50
CA GLY A 54 -6.86 2.32 -10.22
C GLY A 54 -5.44 2.71 -9.81
N ARG A 55 -5.22 3.93 -9.29
CA ARG A 55 -3.95 4.36 -8.68
C ARG A 55 -4.17 5.07 -7.36
N GLY A 56 -3.33 4.75 -6.37
CA GLY A 56 -3.41 5.35 -5.04
C GLY A 56 -2.03 5.53 -4.44
N SER A 57 -1.77 6.71 -3.88
CA SER A 57 -0.60 7.00 -3.06
C SER A 57 -1.04 7.86 -1.89
N ILE A 58 -0.37 7.71 -0.76
CA ILE A 58 -0.67 8.49 0.45
C ILE A 58 -0.06 9.90 0.36
N GLY A 59 1.01 10.07 -0.41
CA GLY A 59 1.95 11.16 -0.18
C GLY A 59 1.63 12.52 -0.81
N ALA A 60 0.79 12.65 -1.84
CA ALA A 60 0.50 13.97 -2.43
C ALA A 60 -0.70 14.71 -1.82
N GLY A 61 -1.62 13.98 -1.17
CA GLY A 61 -2.80 14.57 -0.55
C GLY A 61 -2.50 15.16 0.83
N VAL A 62 -3.17 14.61 1.84
CA VAL A 62 -3.19 15.14 3.20
C VAL A 62 -1.80 15.35 3.83
N HIS A 63 -0.80 14.52 3.51
CA HIS A 63 0.57 14.73 4.01
C HIS A 63 1.29 15.91 3.35
N GLY A 64 1.07 16.15 2.06
CA GLY A 64 1.66 17.30 1.36
C GLY A 64 1.12 18.61 1.91
N GLU A 65 -0.20 18.69 2.11
CA GLU A 65 -0.87 19.86 2.72
C GLU A 65 -0.45 20.12 4.18
N GLN A 66 -0.09 19.07 4.92
CA GLN A 66 0.31 19.16 6.33
C GLN A 66 1.84 19.32 6.53
N GLY A 67 2.61 19.41 5.44
CA GLY A 67 4.07 19.48 5.47
C GLY A 67 4.75 18.18 5.94
N GLY A 68 4.04 17.06 5.89
CA GLY A 68 4.52 15.72 6.20
C GLY A 68 3.67 14.96 7.21
N CYS A 69 4.13 13.78 7.63
CA CYS A 69 3.43 12.94 8.58
C CYS A 69 3.80 13.26 10.03
N ILE A 70 2.85 13.78 10.82
CA ILE A 70 3.08 14.07 12.25
C ILE A 70 3.39 12.80 13.06
N ARG A 71 2.87 11.63 12.66
CA ARG A 71 3.20 10.35 13.31
C ARG A 71 4.67 9.98 13.14
N GLU A 72 5.26 10.28 11.99
CA GLU A 72 6.70 10.07 11.77
C GLU A 72 7.52 11.03 12.63
N ARG A 73 7.16 12.31 12.65
CA ARG A 73 7.84 13.31 13.50
C ARG A 73 7.80 12.94 14.99
N LEU A 74 6.73 12.28 15.43
CA LEU A 74 6.54 11.85 16.81
C LEU A 74 6.98 10.39 17.09
N ASN A 75 7.62 9.70 16.12
CA ASN A 75 8.04 8.30 16.24
C ASN A 75 6.92 7.33 16.71
N VAL A 76 5.69 7.55 16.24
CA VAL A 76 4.54 6.71 16.58
C VAL A 76 4.69 5.33 15.92
N PRO A 77 4.50 4.21 16.66
CA PRO A 77 4.57 2.88 16.09
C PRO A 77 3.59 2.66 14.94
N THR A 78 4.04 1.97 13.88
CA THR A 78 3.18 1.48 12.79
C THR A 78 2.05 0.64 13.40
N GLY A 79 0.83 0.77 12.88
CA GLY A 79 -0.33 0.07 13.44
C GLY A 79 -1.11 0.87 14.50
N THR A 80 -0.60 2.00 15.00
CA THR A 80 -1.18 2.69 16.16
C THR A 80 -1.46 4.19 15.93
N ARG A 81 -2.40 4.76 16.70
CA ARG A 81 -2.65 6.22 16.78
C ARG A 81 -2.89 6.91 15.43
N TYR A 82 -3.72 6.29 14.58
CA TYR A 82 -4.08 6.82 13.26
C TYR A 82 -4.83 8.15 13.32
N ASP A 83 -5.50 8.44 14.45
CA ASP A 83 -6.18 9.69 14.77
C ASP A 83 -5.27 10.93 14.69
N LEU A 84 -3.98 10.75 14.94
CA LEU A 84 -3.01 11.85 14.98
C LEU A 84 -2.76 12.47 13.60
N CYS A 85 -2.99 11.73 12.52
CA CYS A 85 -2.67 12.19 11.18
C CYS A 85 -3.75 11.77 10.21
N LYS A 86 -4.48 12.75 9.65
CA LYS A 86 -5.54 12.48 8.67
C LYS A 86 -5.01 11.68 7.47
N GLY A 87 -3.77 11.92 7.00
CA GLY A 87 -3.16 11.15 5.91
C GLY A 87 -2.81 9.71 6.28
N CYS A 88 -2.86 9.36 7.57
CA CYS A 88 -2.75 7.97 8.03
C CYS A 88 -4.10 7.29 8.24
N ALA A 89 -5.22 8.00 8.11
CA ALA A 89 -6.53 7.36 8.20
C ALA A 89 -6.69 6.32 7.07
N HIS A 90 -7.37 5.22 7.39
CA HIS A 90 -7.44 4.04 6.53
C HIS A 90 -7.98 4.33 5.13
N GLU A 91 -8.89 5.30 5.00
CA GLU A 91 -9.44 5.75 3.72
C GLU A 91 -8.43 6.43 2.77
N TYR A 92 -7.30 6.89 3.30
CA TYR A 92 -6.22 7.50 2.50
C TYR A 92 -5.05 6.55 2.28
N HIS A 93 -5.10 5.31 2.81
CA HIS A 93 -4.10 4.30 2.48
C HIS A 93 -4.10 4.06 0.97
N SER A 94 -2.96 3.59 0.47
CA SER A 94 -2.75 3.51 -0.98
C SER A 94 -3.73 2.53 -1.62
N GLU A 95 -4.01 1.43 -0.93
CA GLU A 95 -4.95 0.39 -1.30
C GLU A 95 -6.37 0.95 -1.45
N ALA A 96 -6.86 1.64 -0.42
CA ALA A 96 -8.19 2.26 -0.42
C ALA A 96 -8.30 3.37 -1.47
N SER A 97 -7.25 4.18 -1.63
CA SER A 97 -7.22 5.27 -2.60
C SER A 97 -7.22 4.76 -4.05
N ALA A 98 -6.49 3.68 -4.35
CA ALA A 98 -6.48 3.08 -5.68
C ALA A 98 -7.84 2.47 -6.05
N ILE A 99 -8.51 1.84 -5.08
CA ILE A 99 -9.88 1.33 -5.26
C ILE A 99 -10.86 2.49 -5.49
N ARG A 100 -10.74 3.57 -4.72
CA ARG A 100 -11.60 4.76 -4.88
C ARG A 100 -11.44 5.37 -6.27
N GLU A 101 -10.21 5.59 -6.72
CA GLU A 101 -9.94 6.19 -8.04
C GLU A 101 -10.48 5.32 -9.19
N ALA A 102 -10.34 3.99 -9.11
CA ALA A 102 -10.95 3.08 -10.07
C ALA A 102 -12.48 3.22 -10.12
N LYS A 103 -13.13 3.24 -8.95
CA LYS A 103 -14.60 3.38 -8.84
C LYS A 103 -15.09 4.74 -9.33
N GLU A 104 -14.39 5.83 -9.00
CA GLU A 104 -14.71 7.18 -9.47
C GLU A 104 -14.62 7.31 -11.00
N ARG A 105 -13.72 6.54 -11.63
CA ARG A 105 -13.62 6.42 -13.09
C ARG A 105 -14.64 5.46 -13.72
N GLY A 106 -15.51 4.83 -12.92
CA GLY A 106 -16.52 3.90 -13.39
C GLY A 106 -15.97 2.52 -13.80
N GLU A 107 -14.78 2.15 -13.33
CA GLU A 107 -14.14 0.87 -13.63
C GLU A 107 -14.65 -0.24 -12.69
N ASP A 108 -14.73 -1.48 -13.18
CA ASP A 108 -15.07 -2.65 -12.36
C ASP A 108 -13.82 -3.24 -11.70
N THR A 109 -13.79 -3.26 -10.38
CA THR A 109 -12.67 -3.79 -9.58
C THR A 109 -12.82 -5.28 -9.23
N ARG A 110 -13.94 -5.92 -9.57
CA ARG A 110 -14.18 -7.34 -9.24
C ARG A 110 -13.21 -8.25 -9.98
N GLY A 111 -12.53 -9.11 -9.23
CA GLY A 111 -11.49 -10.00 -9.74
C GLY A 111 -10.19 -9.29 -10.09
N ALA A 112 -10.06 -7.99 -9.85
CA ALA A 112 -8.85 -7.23 -10.14
C ALA A 112 -7.70 -7.63 -9.21
N ASP A 113 -6.48 -7.38 -9.68
CA ASP A 113 -5.25 -7.56 -8.94
C ASP A 113 -4.83 -6.24 -8.31
N LEU A 114 -4.32 -6.28 -7.08
CA LEU A 114 -3.72 -5.12 -6.41
C LEU A 114 -2.23 -5.31 -6.24
N TYR A 115 -1.43 -4.36 -6.73
CA TYR A 115 0.03 -4.34 -6.59
C TYR A 115 0.40 -3.22 -5.62
N LEU A 116 1.04 -3.56 -4.49
CA LEU A 116 1.39 -2.61 -3.44
C LEU A 116 2.92 -2.48 -3.31
N TRP A 117 3.40 -1.26 -3.53
CA TRP A 117 4.78 -0.83 -3.31
C TRP A 117 4.93 -0.13 -1.96
N GLY A 118 6.11 -0.23 -1.35
CA GLY A 118 6.48 0.54 -0.16
C GLY A 118 5.95 -0.04 1.16
N HIS A 119 5.34 -1.23 1.13
CA HIS A 119 4.83 -1.90 2.32
C HIS A 119 4.98 -3.42 2.19
N TRP A 120 4.90 -4.14 3.32
CA TRP A 120 5.17 -5.59 3.41
C TRP A 120 3.98 -6.43 3.95
N TRP A 121 2.85 -5.78 4.19
CA TRP A 121 1.59 -6.36 4.64
C TRP A 121 0.43 -5.39 4.33
N CYS A 122 -0.82 -5.76 4.58
CA CYS A 122 -1.95 -4.81 4.49
C CYS A 122 -2.72 -4.82 5.82
N CYS A 123 -3.18 -3.65 6.28
CA CYS A 123 -3.94 -3.58 7.52
C CYS A 123 -5.35 -4.19 7.36
N GLU A 124 -5.98 -4.56 8.47
CA GLU A 124 -7.33 -5.14 8.48
C GLU A 124 -8.36 -4.27 7.72
N PRO A 125 -8.45 -2.94 7.93
CA PRO A 125 -9.34 -2.09 7.15
C PRO A 125 -9.08 -2.10 5.63
N CYS A 126 -7.80 -2.16 5.22
CA CYS A 126 -7.46 -2.26 3.79
C CYS A 126 -7.88 -3.61 3.21
N TRP A 127 -7.70 -4.70 3.96
CA TRP A 127 -8.21 -6.01 3.56
C TRP A 127 -9.72 -6.06 3.41
N SER A 128 -10.45 -5.44 4.34
CA SER A 128 -11.91 -5.29 4.24
C SER A 128 -12.30 -4.52 2.99
N ALA A 129 -11.67 -3.36 2.75
CA ALA A 129 -11.93 -2.54 1.55
C ALA A 129 -11.62 -3.30 0.24
N MET A 130 -10.50 -4.02 0.18
CA MET A 130 -10.15 -4.87 -0.96
C MET A 130 -11.18 -5.99 -1.17
N THR A 131 -11.63 -6.63 -0.09
CA THR A 131 -12.62 -7.71 -0.15
C THR A 131 -13.98 -7.20 -0.62
N GLU A 132 -14.46 -6.08 -0.09
CA GLU A 132 -15.71 -5.43 -0.48
C GLU A 132 -15.68 -4.93 -1.93
N ALA A 133 -14.53 -4.45 -2.41
CA ALA A 133 -14.31 -4.06 -3.79
C ALA A 133 -14.16 -5.26 -4.75
N GLY A 134 -14.12 -6.49 -4.23
CA GLY A 134 -13.97 -7.70 -5.01
C GLY A 134 -12.55 -7.92 -5.55
N ILE A 135 -11.52 -7.32 -4.96
CA ILE A 135 -10.11 -7.58 -5.34
C ILE A 135 -9.80 -9.07 -5.13
N GLY A 136 -9.28 -9.70 -6.19
CA GLY A 136 -8.97 -11.13 -6.22
C GLY A 136 -7.65 -11.43 -5.54
N ASN A 137 -6.58 -10.78 -6.00
CA ASN A 137 -5.22 -11.06 -5.58
C ASN A 137 -4.50 -9.79 -5.09
N VAL A 138 -3.55 -9.98 -4.17
CA VAL A 138 -2.70 -8.91 -3.63
C VAL A 138 -1.25 -9.32 -3.82
N TYR A 139 -0.48 -8.45 -4.47
CA TYR A 139 0.92 -8.64 -4.80
C TYR A 139 1.81 -7.65 -4.06
N LEU A 140 2.82 -8.16 -3.39
CA LEU A 140 3.89 -7.38 -2.77
C LEU A 140 5.22 -7.61 -3.48
N LEU A 141 6.16 -6.70 -3.26
CA LEU A 141 7.53 -6.88 -3.72
C LEU A 141 8.20 -8.04 -2.98
N GLU A 142 8.93 -8.88 -3.70
CA GLU A 142 9.85 -9.87 -3.12
C GLU A 142 10.84 -9.22 -2.15
N GLY A 143 10.94 -9.76 -0.93
CA GLY A 143 11.79 -9.20 0.11
C GLY A 143 11.25 -7.91 0.73
N SER A 144 9.99 -7.54 0.46
CA SER A 144 9.34 -6.37 1.08
C SER A 144 9.38 -6.42 2.60
N GLU A 145 9.27 -7.58 3.23
CA GLU A 145 9.38 -7.75 4.68
C GLU A 145 10.77 -7.37 5.22
N ARG A 146 11.82 -7.51 4.42
CA ARG A 146 13.15 -7.03 4.77
C ARG A 146 13.30 -5.54 4.52
N LEU A 147 12.78 -5.06 3.39
CA LEU A 147 12.98 -3.70 2.88
C LEU A 147 12.09 -2.66 3.59
N PHE A 148 10.81 -2.98 3.81
CA PHE A 148 9.79 -2.04 4.26
C PHE A 148 9.34 -2.28 5.70
N ASN A 149 9.86 -3.29 6.40
CA ASN A 149 9.61 -3.46 7.82
C ASN A 149 10.63 -2.65 8.63
N LYS A 150 10.20 -1.60 9.33
CA LYS A 150 11.08 -0.78 10.19
C LYS A 150 11.85 -1.59 11.25
N SER A 151 11.32 -2.74 11.67
CA SER A 151 11.98 -3.65 12.62
C SER A 151 13.06 -4.53 11.99
N SER A 152 13.15 -4.59 10.65
CA SER A 152 14.16 -5.36 9.93
C SER A 152 15.51 -4.61 9.93
N PRO A 153 16.64 -5.25 10.26
CA PRO A 153 17.98 -4.64 10.15
C PRO A 153 18.35 -4.19 8.73
N GLY A 154 17.71 -4.75 7.70
CA GLY A 154 17.94 -4.42 6.29
C GLY A 154 16.97 -3.41 5.70
N ASN A 155 16.15 -2.75 6.52
CA ASN A 155 15.09 -1.88 6.02
C ASN A 155 15.63 -0.59 5.41
N VAL A 156 14.90 -0.04 4.44
CA VAL A 156 15.22 1.20 3.73
C VAL A 156 14.34 2.38 4.16
N ILE A 157 13.51 2.20 5.19
CA ILE A 157 12.54 3.22 5.64
C ILE A 157 13.15 4.05 6.77
N GLY A 158 13.20 5.37 6.60
CA GLY A 158 13.69 6.31 7.62
C GLY A 158 15.22 6.35 7.75
N ARG A 159 15.93 5.97 6.68
CA ARG A 159 17.38 6.14 6.53
C ARG A 159 17.71 7.30 5.61
#